data_AF-A0A540X5E7-F1
#
_entry.id   AF-A0A540X5E7-F1
#
_cell.length_a   1.000
_cell.length_b   1.000
_cell.length_c   1.000
_cell.angle_alpha   90.00
_cell.angle_beta   90.00
_cell.angle_gamma   90.00
#
_symmetry.space_group_name_H-M   'P 1'
#
loop_
_entity.id
_entity.type
_entity.pdbx_description
1 polymer ?
#
loop_
_entity_poly.entity_id
_entity_poly.type
_entity_poly.pdbx_seq_one_letter_code
_entity_poly.pdbx_strand_id
1 'polypeptide(L)'
;MWVNAQGPGVALAIAALGVCGCSSPQVADPDIVRPAPGAPFLDKLPGPMLGPFSSPSSALLAACRKILTKPHSSAGARDHQDFDIRWRVSSEYCAWMYYTPDQQYVVSKLTDQSRVDPLQRSKSCLLPSWVDDPRYPPDAIRYIYALHNHPYGSSLTENDIRFIVSEGLAHGFESETKDGRLRLSVVAFFSRNAAEPSCDGFHQYIPLTGQLLKWSRSGANWQCEQTGSVRWSDADTRTFSVQKRSAPCERSNTP
;
A
#
# COMPACT_ATOMS: atom_id res chain seq x y z
N MET A 1 45.18 72.35 24.41
CA MET A 1 43.81 71.86 24.75
C MET A 1 43.16 71.49 23.42
N TRP A 2 42.94 70.21 23.06
CA TRP A 2 41.87 69.30 23.54
C TRP A 2 40.50 70.03 23.40
N VAL A 3 39.46 69.61 22.67
CA VAL A 3 38.90 68.28 22.32
C VAL A 3 37.91 68.38 21.13
N ASN A 4 37.81 67.29 20.33
CA ASN A 4 36.71 66.66 19.55
C ASN A 4 35.25 67.24 19.65
N ALA A 5 34.31 67.01 18.72
CA ALA A 5 33.95 65.70 18.14
C ALA A 5 33.08 65.75 16.86
N GLN A 6 33.28 64.71 16.04
CA GLN A 6 32.51 64.30 14.87
C GLN A 6 31.14 63.72 15.28
N GLY A 7 30.08 64.09 14.56
CA GLY A 7 28.74 63.49 14.69
C GLY A 7 28.59 62.26 13.78
N PRO A 8 27.86 61.21 14.22
CA PRO A 8 27.70 59.99 13.42
C PRO A 8 26.58 60.12 12.39
N GLY A 9 26.88 59.70 11.16
CA GLY A 9 25.87 59.41 10.15
C GLY A 9 25.14 58.11 10.49
N VAL A 10 23.81 58.18 10.59
CA VAL A 10 22.95 57.00 10.77
C VAL A 10 22.73 56.39 9.38
N ALA A 11 23.50 55.34 9.07
CA ALA A 11 23.23 54.49 7.92
C ALA A 11 22.09 53.51 8.29
N LEU A 12 20.96 53.63 7.60
CA LEU A 12 19.84 52.69 7.69
C LEU A 12 20.24 51.37 7.00
N ALA A 13 20.68 50.38 7.76
CA ALA A 13 20.89 49.03 7.26
C ALA A 13 19.56 48.27 7.25
N ILE A 14 18.97 48.11 6.07
CA ILE A 14 17.81 47.22 5.85
C ILE A 14 18.35 45.78 5.90
N ALA A 15 18.21 45.13 7.05
CA ALA A 15 18.43 43.69 7.18
C ALA A 15 17.30 42.94 6.48
N ALA A 16 17.54 42.53 5.24
CA ALA A 16 16.69 41.56 4.54
C ALA A 16 16.83 40.20 5.25
N LEU A 17 15.88 39.89 6.13
CA LEU A 17 15.69 38.55 6.67
C LEU A 17 15.17 37.64 5.55
N GLY A 18 16.09 37.05 4.80
CA GLY A 18 15.80 35.93 3.92
C GLY A 18 15.34 34.76 4.77
N VAL A 19 14.03 34.50 4.77
CA VAL A 19 13.44 33.28 5.32
C VAL A 19 13.85 32.13 4.39
N CYS A 20 15.04 31.59 4.65
CA CYS A 20 15.40 30.26 4.14
C CYS A 20 14.49 29.28 4.86
N GLY A 21 13.38 28.90 4.22
CA GLY A 21 12.54 27.81 4.67
C GLY A 21 13.37 26.53 4.67
N CYS A 22 13.86 26.13 5.85
CA CYS A 22 14.51 24.84 6.05
C CYS A 22 13.48 23.75 5.74
N SER A 23 13.53 23.20 4.52
CA SER A 23 12.95 21.88 4.26
C SER A 23 13.86 20.90 5.01
N SER A 24 13.49 20.51 6.23
CA SER A 24 14.20 19.44 6.92
C SER A 24 14.30 18.26 5.96
N PRO A 25 15.51 17.72 5.69
CA PRO A 25 15.63 16.56 4.82
C PRO A 25 14.76 15.46 5.40
N GLN A 26 13.72 15.08 4.65
CA GLN A 26 12.86 13.97 5.02
C GLN A 26 13.79 12.77 5.18
N VAL A 27 13.96 12.27 6.41
CA VAL A 27 14.75 11.07 6.67
C VAL A 27 14.18 9.99 5.74
N ALA A 28 15.01 9.51 4.82
CA ALA A 28 14.60 8.51 3.86
C ALA A 28 14.15 7.27 4.63
N ASP A 29 12.87 6.91 4.51
CA ASP A 29 12.35 5.69 5.10
C ASP A 29 12.99 4.51 4.35
N PRO A 30 13.82 3.68 5.01
CA PRO A 30 14.57 2.63 4.34
C PRO A 30 13.66 1.56 3.73
N ASP A 31 12.38 1.52 4.11
CA ASP A 31 11.40 0.57 3.58
C ASP A 31 10.72 1.05 2.31
N ILE A 32 10.77 2.35 2.00
CA ILE A 32 10.05 2.97 0.88
C ILE A 32 11.04 3.30 -0.24
N VAL A 33 10.71 2.85 -1.45
CA VAL A 33 11.47 3.14 -2.67
C VAL A 33 10.64 4.09 -3.54
N ARG A 34 11.28 5.19 -3.93
CA ARG A 34 10.74 6.20 -4.84
C ARG A 34 11.75 6.44 -5.96
N PRO A 35 11.29 6.73 -7.19
CA PRO A 35 12.17 7.21 -8.23
C PRO A 35 12.74 8.58 -7.83
N ALA A 36 13.88 8.95 -8.41
CA ALA A 36 14.40 10.31 -8.27
C ALA A 36 13.37 11.33 -8.81
N PRO A 37 13.35 12.56 -8.31
CA PRO A 37 12.48 13.60 -8.87
C PRO A 37 12.65 13.74 -10.39
N GLY A 38 11.56 13.61 -11.14
CA GLY A 38 11.56 13.67 -12.62
C GLY A 38 11.94 12.38 -13.33
N ALA A 39 12.37 11.34 -12.62
CA ALA A 39 12.57 10.01 -13.21
C ALA A 39 11.21 9.32 -13.46
N PRO A 40 11.15 8.35 -14.40
CA PRO A 40 9.94 7.56 -14.64
C PRO A 40 9.53 6.78 -13.38
N PHE A 41 8.29 6.30 -13.37
CA PHE A 41 7.84 5.38 -12.33
C PHE A 41 8.70 4.11 -12.32
N LEU A 42 8.80 3.48 -11.15
CA LEU A 42 9.56 2.23 -11.00
C LEU A 42 9.01 1.13 -11.91
N ASP A 43 9.89 0.47 -12.66
CA ASP A 43 9.56 -0.74 -13.42
C ASP A 43 9.61 -2.01 -12.57
N LYS A 44 10.40 -1.97 -11.48
CA LYS A 44 10.57 -3.07 -10.52
C LYS A 44 10.64 -2.55 -9.10
N LEU A 45 10.19 -3.38 -8.16
CA LEU A 45 10.24 -3.08 -6.74
C LEU A 45 11.34 -3.93 -6.06
N PRO A 46 12.32 -3.35 -5.37
CA PRO A 46 13.37 -4.13 -4.73
C PRO A 46 12.83 -5.04 -3.63
N GLY A 47 13.43 -6.21 -3.44
CA GLY A 47 13.18 -7.11 -2.32
C GLY A 47 14.47 -7.65 -1.71
N PRO A 48 14.42 -8.26 -0.50
CA PRO A 48 13.31 -8.26 0.46
C PRO A 48 13.28 -7.01 1.36
N MET A 49 12.11 -6.71 1.92
CA MET A 49 11.94 -5.83 3.10
C MET A 49 11.60 -6.62 4.36
N LEU A 50 10.68 -7.59 4.25
CA LEU A 50 10.30 -8.46 5.37
C LEU A 50 10.46 -9.92 4.98
N GLY A 51 10.73 -10.74 5.99
CA GLY A 51 10.89 -12.18 5.86
C GLY A 51 12.33 -12.62 6.09
N PRO A 52 12.63 -13.91 5.90
CA PRO A 52 11.70 -14.95 5.43
C PRO A 52 10.60 -15.30 6.44
N PHE A 53 9.44 -15.74 5.94
CA PHE A 53 8.36 -16.31 6.74
C PHE A 53 8.04 -17.73 6.29
N SER A 54 7.70 -18.60 7.24
CA SER A 54 7.33 -19.98 6.96
C SER A 54 5.86 -20.15 6.55
N SER A 55 5.00 -19.14 6.77
CA SER A 55 3.56 -19.20 6.54
C SER A 55 3.06 -17.95 5.79
N PRO A 56 2.11 -18.11 4.85
CA PRO A 56 1.56 -16.96 4.12
C PRO A 56 0.78 -16.01 5.03
N SER A 57 0.03 -16.54 6.00
CA SER A 57 -0.71 -15.75 6.99
C SER A 57 0.22 -14.87 7.83
N SER A 58 1.35 -15.44 8.28
CA SER A 58 2.34 -14.69 9.07
C SER A 58 2.97 -13.55 8.25
N ALA A 59 3.29 -13.80 6.98
CA ALA A 59 3.80 -12.77 6.07
C ALA A 59 2.77 -11.67 5.82
N LEU A 60 1.51 -12.05 5.57
CA LEU A 60 0.40 -11.12 5.33
C LEU A 60 0.17 -10.19 6.53
N LEU A 61 0.11 -10.75 7.76
CA LEU A 61 -0.09 -9.97 8.98
C LEU A 61 1.13 -9.13 9.38
N ALA A 62 2.34 -9.56 9.02
CA ALA A 62 3.54 -8.73 9.17
C ALA A 62 3.51 -7.55 8.19
N ALA A 63 3.13 -7.79 6.94
CA ALA A 63 2.98 -6.74 5.93
C ALA A 63 1.91 -5.72 6.32
N CYS A 64 0.75 -6.16 6.78
CA CYS A 64 -0.33 -5.30 7.27
C CYS A 64 0.16 -4.31 8.32
N ARG A 65 0.86 -4.82 9.35
CA ARG A 65 1.44 -3.99 10.42
C ARG A 65 2.45 -2.99 9.87
N LYS A 66 3.36 -3.44 9.00
CA LYS A 66 4.43 -2.60 8.44
C LYS A 66 3.88 -1.50 7.53
N ILE A 67 2.93 -1.81 6.65
CA ILE A 67 2.31 -0.83 5.74
C ILE A 67 1.55 0.23 6.55
N LEU A 68 0.78 -0.20 7.56
CA LEU A 68 -0.02 0.74 8.35
C LEU A 68 0.83 1.62 9.29
N THR A 69 2.07 1.27 9.60
CA THR A 69 2.98 2.18 10.33
C THR A 69 3.47 3.37 9.51
N LYS A 70 3.23 3.39 8.19
CA LYS A 70 3.73 4.46 7.33
C LYS A 70 2.94 5.76 7.51
N PRO A 71 3.59 6.93 7.34
CA PRO A 71 2.94 8.21 7.53
C PRO A 71 1.67 8.34 6.67
N HIS A 72 0.57 8.76 7.27
CA HIS A 72 -0.71 8.98 6.58
C HIS A 72 -1.28 7.75 5.85
N SER A 73 -0.91 6.54 6.29
CA SER A 73 -1.48 5.27 5.79
C SER A 73 -2.96 5.09 6.12
N SER A 74 -3.49 5.87 7.07
CA SER A 74 -4.88 5.80 7.53
C SER A 74 -5.46 7.20 7.76
N ALA A 75 -6.67 7.41 7.24
CA ALA A 75 -7.57 8.50 7.57
C ALA A 75 -8.53 8.13 8.72
N GLY A 76 -8.57 6.86 9.12
CA GLY A 76 -9.43 6.33 10.18
C GLY A 76 -10.87 6.11 9.74
N ALA A 77 -11.78 6.05 10.71
CA ALA A 77 -13.20 5.86 10.45
C ALA A 77 -13.84 7.09 9.77
N ARG A 78 -14.76 6.83 8.83
CA ARG A 78 -15.38 7.86 7.98
C ARG A 78 -16.25 8.86 8.73
N ASP A 79 -16.75 8.46 9.90
CA ASP A 79 -17.59 9.25 10.79
C ASP A 79 -16.79 10.16 11.75
N HIS A 80 -15.46 10.12 11.71
CA HIS A 80 -14.61 10.99 12.52
C HIS A 80 -14.59 12.44 11.99
N GLN A 81 -14.62 13.43 12.89
CA GLN A 81 -14.67 14.87 12.54
C GLN A 81 -13.58 15.32 11.55
N ASP A 82 -12.33 14.88 11.76
CA ASP A 82 -11.20 15.24 10.90
C ASP A 82 -11.03 14.37 9.64
N PHE A 83 -11.98 13.48 9.33
CA PHE A 83 -11.83 12.48 8.26
C PHE A 83 -11.44 13.13 6.93
N ASP A 84 -12.15 14.16 6.48
CA ASP A 84 -11.91 14.79 5.18
C ASP A 84 -10.51 15.38 5.05
N ILE A 85 -9.96 15.92 6.14
CA ILE A 85 -8.60 16.48 6.17
C ILE A 85 -7.59 15.33 6.08
N ARG A 86 -7.75 14.31 6.93
CA ARG A 86 -6.85 13.14 6.96
C ARG A 86 -6.88 12.36 5.64
N TRP A 87 -8.06 12.24 5.03
CA TRP A 87 -8.24 11.62 3.73
C TRP A 87 -7.46 12.34 2.63
N ARG A 88 -7.53 13.68 2.57
CA ARG A 88 -6.81 14.47 1.54
C ARG A 88 -5.29 14.29 1.60
N VAL A 89 -4.74 14.19 2.80
CA VAL A 89 -3.29 14.01 3.01
C VAL A 89 -2.86 12.55 3.04
N SER A 90 -3.81 11.62 3.01
CA SER A 90 -3.52 10.19 3.06
C SER A 90 -2.72 9.70 1.85
N SER A 91 -2.00 8.61 2.06
CA SER A 91 -1.17 7.95 1.06
C SER A 91 -1.44 6.45 1.08
N GLU A 92 -1.42 5.86 -0.11
CA GLU A 92 -1.39 4.42 -0.27
C GLU A 92 0.05 3.97 -0.47
N TYR A 93 0.41 2.90 0.23
CA TYR A 93 1.69 2.20 0.12
C TYR A 93 1.40 0.79 -0.37
N CYS A 94 2.14 0.34 -1.37
CA CYS A 94 1.97 -0.97 -1.97
C CYS A 94 3.27 -1.76 -2.05
N ALA A 95 3.12 -3.09 -2.05
CA ALA A 95 4.20 -4.05 -2.12
C ALA A 95 3.71 -5.39 -2.68
N TRP A 96 4.67 -6.22 -3.07
CA TRP A 96 4.42 -7.62 -3.37
C TRP A 96 4.73 -8.50 -2.17
N MET A 97 3.85 -9.47 -1.90
CA MET A 97 4.22 -10.69 -1.19
C MET A 97 4.44 -11.82 -2.20
N TYR A 98 5.60 -12.45 -2.13
CA TYR A 98 6.01 -13.50 -3.06
C TYR A 98 6.62 -14.69 -2.32
N TYR A 99 6.66 -15.82 -3.02
CA TYR A 99 7.21 -17.08 -2.56
C TYR A 99 8.52 -17.38 -3.30
N THR A 100 9.53 -17.83 -2.56
CA THR A 100 10.90 -18.02 -3.06
C THR A 100 11.23 -19.49 -3.33
N PRO A 101 12.28 -19.79 -4.13
CA PRO A 101 12.81 -21.14 -4.30
C PRO A 101 13.18 -21.85 -3.00
N ASP A 102 13.59 -21.09 -1.97
CA ASP A 102 13.91 -21.58 -0.62
C ASP A 102 12.66 -21.94 0.22
N GLN A 103 11.49 -21.97 -0.41
CA GLN A 103 10.21 -22.32 0.19
C GLN A 103 9.76 -21.38 1.33
N GLN A 104 10.07 -20.09 1.18
CA GLN A 104 9.72 -19.04 2.13
C GLN A 104 8.83 -17.97 1.49
N TYR A 105 8.06 -17.29 2.32
CA TYR A 105 7.31 -16.09 1.93
C TYR A 105 8.09 -14.84 2.31
N VAL A 106 8.06 -13.85 1.44
CA VAL A 106 8.83 -12.61 1.55
C VAL A 106 7.98 -11.45 1.07
N VAL A 107 8.24 -10.25 1.60
CA VAL A 107 7.59 -9.01 1.17
C VAL A 107 8.65 -8.08 0.56
N SER A 108 8.36 -7.50 -0.60
CA SER A 108 9.22 -6.48 -1.23
C SER A 108 9.30 -5.21 -0.39
N LYS A 109 10.17 -4.28 -0.76
CA LYS A 109 10.08 -2.87 -0.33
C LYS A 109 8.71 -2.30 -0.68
N LEU A 110 8.35 -1.21 -0.03
CA LEU A 110 7.15 -0.45 -0.32
C LEU A 110 7.43 0.59 -1.40
N THR A 111 6.38 1.00 -2.11
CA THR A 111 6.34 2.26 -2.83
C THR A 111 5.05 2.99 -2.51
N ASP A 112 5.04 4.30 -2.65
CA ASP A 112 3.86 5.18 -2.51
C ASP A 112 3.64 6.05 -3.76
N GLN A 113 4.29 5.68 -4.86
CA GLN A 113 4.02 6.28 -6.16
C GLN A 113 2.54 6.13 -6.45
N SER A 114 1.87 7.22 -6.81
CA SER A 114 0.44 7.21 -7.09
C SER A 114 0.14 8.01 -8.34
N ARG A 115 -0.91 7.61 -9.07
CA ARG A 115 -1.59 8.51 -9.99
C ARG A 115 -2.65 9.22 -9.19
N VAL A 116 -2.59 10.55 -9.20
CA VAL A 116 -3.70 11.37 -8.71
C VAL A 116 -4.75 11.38 -9.81
N ASP A 117 -5.92 10.81 -9.55
CA ASP A 117 -7.09 11.08 -10.39
C ASP A 117 -7.67 12.44 -9.93
N PRO A 118 -7.54 13.52 -10.73
CA PRO A 118 -8.05 14.83 -10.33
C PRO A 118 -9.59 14.86 -10.24
N LEU A 119 -10.30 13.98 -10.92
CA LEU A 119 -11.76 13.88 -10.90
C LEU A 119 -12.26 13.12 -9.67
N GLN A 120 -11.59 12.02 -9.31
CA GLN A 120 -11.99 11.20 -8.16
C GLN A 120 -11.30 11.58 -6.85
N ARG A 121 -10.27 12.44 -6.90
CA ARG A 121 -9.38 12.76 -5.75
C ARG A 121 -8.84 11.51 -5.04
N SER A 122 -8.84 10.37 -5.74
CA SER A 122 -8.29 9.12 -5.25
C SER A 122 -6.81 9.06 -5.61
N LYS A 123 -6.02 8.52 -4.69
CA LYS A 123 -4.63 8.17 -4.90
C LYS A 123 -4.57 6.67 -4.85
N SER A 124 -4.37 6.03 -5.99
CA SER A 124 -4.11 4.59 -6.04
C SER A 124 -2.60 4.37 -6.12
N CYS A 125 -2.08 3.49 -5.28
CA CYS A 125 -0.66 3.12 -5.35
C CYS A 125 -0.35 2.41 -6.68
N LEU A 126 0.76 2.77 -7.30
CA LEU A 126 1.30 2.17 -8.51
C LEU A 126 2.29 1.08 -8.11
N LEU A 127 1.81 -0.15 -8.05
CA LEU A 127 2.65 -1.31 -7.81
C LEU A 127 3.29 -1.76 -9.13
N PRO A 128 4.63 -1.77 -9.27
CA PRO A 128 5.29 -2.34 -10.45
C PRO A 128 5.03 -3.85 -10.52
N SER A 129 4.88 -4.41 -11.72
CA SER A 129 4.56 -5.84 -11.89
C SER A 129 5.67 -6.78 -11.40
N TRP A 130 6.92 -6.32 -11.31
CA TRP A 130 8.05 -7.17 -11.00
C TRP A 130 8.74 -6.80 -9.69
N VAL A 131 9.23 -7.81 -8.98
CA VAL A 131 10.18 -7.66 -7.87
C VAL A 131 11.60 -7.95 -8.35
N ASP A 132 12.55 -7.15 -7.88
CA ASP A 132 13.98 -7.42 -8.02
C ASP A 132 14.56 -7.87 -6.68
N ASP A 133 14.65 -9.19 -6.48
CA ASP A 133 15.29 -9.80 -5.33
C ASP A 133 16.65 -10.37 -5.77
N PRO A 134 17.78 -9.76 -5.37
CA PRO A 134 19.10 -10.13 -5.89
C PRO A 134 19.54 -11.55 -5.53
N ARG A 135 18.80 -12.24 -4.65
CA ARG A 135 19.06 -13.62 -4.26
C ARG A 135 18.57 -14.64 -5.31
N TYR A 136 17.65 -14.25 -6.19
CA TYR A 136 16.99 -15.17 -7.13
C TYR A 136 16.85 -14.54 -8.52
N PRO A 137 16.84 -15.35 -9.59
CA PRO A 137 16.48 -14.83 -10.91
C PRO A 137 14.98 -14.45 -10.94
N PRO A 138 14.58 -13.47 -11.79
CA PRO A 138 13.21 -12.91 -11.76
C PRO A 138 12.08 -13.91 -12.05
N ASP A 139 12.37 -14.99 -12.76
CA ASP A 139 11.42 -16.05 -13.14
C ASP A 139 11.26 -17.13 -12.06
N ALA A 140 12.11 -17.13 -11.03
CA ALA A 140 12.06 -18.11 -9.96
C ALA A 140 11.17 -17.70 -8.77
N ILE A 141 10.78 -16.42 -8.68
CA ILE A 141 9.86 -15.93 -7.65
C ILE A 141 8.40 -16.08 -8.09
N ARG A 142 7.53 -16.42 -7.14
CA ARG A 142 6.11 -16.66 -7.39
C ARG A 142 5.26 -15.62 -6.66
N TYR A 143 4.49 -14.82 -7.39
CA TYR A 143 3.69 -13.74 -6.83
C TYR A 143 2.43 -14.29 -6.15
N ILE A 144 2.21 -13.89 -4.89
CA ILE A 144 1.10 -14.39 -4.06
C ILE A 144 0.07 -13.29 -3.83
N TYR A 145 0.48 -12.16 -3.26
CA TYR A 145 -0.43 -11.05 -2.98
C TYR A 145 0.13 -9.71 -3.44
N ALA A 146 -0.68 -8.97 -4.19
CA ALA A 146 -0.51 -7.52 -4.34
C ALA A 146 -1.07 -6.86 -3.10
N LEU A 147 -0.22 -6.20 -2.33
CA LEU A 147 -0.57 -5.61 -1.05
C LEU A 147 -0.65 -4.10 -1.18
N HIS A 148 -1.67 -3.49 -0.57
CA HIS A 148 -1.72 -2.06 -0.32
C HIS A 148 -2.54 -1.74 0.94
N ASN A 149 -2.55 -0.48 1.38
CA ASN A 149 -3.57 0.01 2.30
C ASN A 149 -4.64 0.79 1.56
N HIS A 150 -5.86 0.71 2.08
CA HIS A 150 -6.84 1.78 1.91
C HIS A 150 -6.77 2.70 3.12
N PRO A 151 -6.66 4.02 2.93
CA PRO A 151 -6.64 4.95 4.05
C PRO A 151 -7.92 4.94 4.88
N TYR A 152 -9.02 4.40 4.36
CA TYR A 152 -10.21 4.12 5.16
C TYR A 152 -10.76 2.75 4.77
N GLY A 153 -11.67 2.19 5.57
CA GLY A 153 -12.21 0.84 5.36
C GLY A 153 -13.13 0.67 4.14
N SER A 154 -12.90 1.38 3.02
CA SER A 154 -13.60 1.17 1.75
C SER A 154 -13.31 -0.22 1.19
N SER A 155 -14.29 -0.76 0.45
CA SER A 155 -14.10 -1.92 -0.42
C SER A 155 -13.09 -1.65 -1.53
N LEU A 156 -12.53 -2.73 -2.10
CA LEU A 156 -11.66 -2.69 -3.27
C LEU A 156 -12.30 -1.90 -4.43
N THR A 157 -11.47 -1.09 -5.08
CA THR A 157 -11.83 -0.27 -6.22
C THR A 157 -11.87 -1.09 -7.50
N GLU A 158 -12.46 -0.54 -8.56
CA GLU A 158 -12.37 -1.17 -9.88
C GLU A 158 -10.95 -1.29 -10.39
N ASN A 159 -10.08 -0.33 -10.03
CA ASN A 159 -8.66 -0.36 -10.39
C ASN A 159 -7.95 -1.54 -9.72
N ASP A 160 -8.24 -1.83 -8.46
CA ASP A 160 -7.64 -2.98 -7.75
C ASP A 160 -8.03 -4.30 -8.43
N ILE A 161 -9.32 -4.43 -8.80
CA ILE A 161 -9.86 -5.60 -9.50
C ILE A 161 -9.18 -5.78 -10.87
N ARG A 162 -9.09 -4.69 -11.65
CA ARG A 162 -8.45 -4.73 -12.98
C ARG A 162 -6.96 -4.99 -12.90
N PHE A 163 -6.28 -4.38 -11.93
CA PHE A 163 -4.85 -4.52 -11.70
C PHE A 163 -4.51 -5.99 -11.47
N ILE A 164 -5.11 -6.63 -10.47
CA ILE A 164 -4.72 -8.01 -10.13
C ILE A 164 -5.04 -9.02 -11.23
N VAL A 165 -6.06 -8.77 -12.05
CA VAL A 165 -6.33 -9.60 -13.23
C VAL A 165 -5.24 -9.42 -14.29
N SER A 166 -4.77 -8.19 -14.49
CA SER A 166 -3.61 -7.93 -15.37
C SER A 166 -2.36 -8.66 -14.87
N GLU A 167 -2.10 -8.63 -13.56
CA GLU A 167 -0.97 -9.35 -12.97
C GLU A 167 -1.12 -10.87 -13.07
N GLY A 168 -2.34 -11.40 -12.96
CA GLY A 168 -2.60 -12.82 -13.17
C GLY A 168 -2.36 -13.28 -14.61
N LEU A 169 -2.60 -12.41 -15.60
CA LEU A 169 -2.25 -12.69 -17.00
C LEU A 169 -0.73 -12.68 -17.23
N ALA A 170 0.01 -11.86 -16.48
CA ALA A 170 1.47 -11.76 -16.59
C ALA A 170 2.22 -12.87 -15.84
N HIS A 171 1.72 -13.25 -14.67
CA HIS A 171 2.44 -14.11 -13.71
C HIS A 171 1.77 -15.45 -13.45
N GLY A 172 0.56 -15.66 -13.97
CA GLY A 172 -0.31 -16.76 -13.58
C GLY A 172 -1.18 -16.42 -12.37
N PHE A 173 -2.32 -17.09 -12.27
CA PHE A 173 -3.31 -16.84 -11.21
C PHE A 173 -3.14 -17.70 -9.96
N GLU A 174 -2.28 -18.71 -10.01
CA GLU A 174 -1.99 -19.64 -8.92
C GLU A 174 -0.51 -19.96 -8.88
N SER A 175 0.01 -20.12 -7.67
CA SER A 175 1.39 -20.49 -7.40
C SER A 175 1.41 -21.74 -6.53
N GLU A 176 2.20 -22.74 -6.93
CA GLU A 176 2.50 -23.87 -6.04
C GLU A 176 3.42 -23.41 -4.90
N THR A 177 3.12 -23.81 -3.68
CA THR A 177 3.96 -23.61 -2.51
C THR A 177 3.98 -24.88 -1.67
N LYS A 178 4.83 -24.92 -0.64
CA LYS A 178 4.82 -25.99 0.36
C LYS A 178 3.48 -26.15 1.09
N ASP A 179 2.66 -25.11 1.12
CA ASP A 179 1.34 -25.09 1.78
C ASP A 179 0.20 -25.42 0.79
N GLY A 180 0.54 -25.81 -0.44
CA GLY A 180 -0.41 -26.11 -1.52
C GLY A 180 -0.44 -25.01 -2.57
N ARG A 181 -1.51 -24.97 -3.37
CA ARG A 181 -1.69 -23.96 -4.41
C ARG A 181 -2.31 -22.71 -3.79
N LEU A 182 -1.57 -21.60 -3.80
CA LEU A 182 -2.08 -20.29 -3.38
C LEU A 182 -2.53 -19.50 -4.61
N ARG A 183 -3.67 -18.81 -4.48
CA ARG A 183 -4.25 -17.99 -5.54
C ARG A 183 -3.74 -16.55 -5.44
N LEU A 184 -3.28 -16.02 -6.57
CA LEU A 184 -2.96 -14.61 -6.69
C LEU A 184 -4.16 -13.78 -6.20
N SER A 185 -3.92 -12.80 -5.34
CA SER A 185 -4.97 -11.92 -4.82
C SER A 185 -4.46 -10.49 -4.64
N VAL A 186 -5.36 -9.52 -4.68
CA VAL A 186 -5.09 -8.17 -4.16
C VAL A 186 -5.66 -8.04 -2.77
N VAL A 187 -4.89 -7.42 -1.87
CA VAL A 187 -5.24 -7.24 -0.45
C VAL A 187 -5.07 -5.78 -0.04
N ALA A 188 -6.16 -5.16 0.39
CA ALA A 188 -6.20 -3.79 0.89
C ALA A 188 -6.36 -3.76 2.41
N PHE A 189 -5.29 -3.45 3.14
CA PHE A 189 -5.30 -3.29 4.60
C PHE A 189 -6.01 -2.01 5.02
N PHE A 190 -6.65 -2.01 6.19
CA PHE A 190 -7.22 -0.80 6.78
C PHE A 190 -6.97 -0.73 8.28
N SER A 191 -7.00 0.50 8.81
CA SER A 191 -7.13 0.76 10.24
C SER A 191 -8.35 1.63 10.52
N ARG A 192 -9.00 1.41 11.66
CA ARG A 192 -10.09 2.24 12.18
C ARG A 192 -9.58 3.45 12.96
N ASN A 193 -8.34 3.41 13.46
CA ASN A 193 -7.72 4.48 14.23
C ASN A 193 -6.63 5.17 13.39
N ALA A 194 -6.79 6.45 13.08
CA ALA A 194 -5.79 7.20 12.33
C ALA A 194 -4.60 7.67 13.19
N ALA A 195 -4.82 7.90 14.48
CA ALA A 195 -3.78 8.38 15.40
C ALA A 195 -2.83 7.27 15.81
N GLU A 196 -3.34 6.05 15.93
CA GLU A 196 -2.57 4.84 16.20
C GLU A 196 -2.99 3.73 15.21
N PRO A 197 -2.55 3.81 13.94
CA PRO A 197 -2.91 2.82 12.94
C PRO A 197 -2.47 1.42 13.34
N SER A 198 -3.41 0.49 13.29
CA SER A 198 -3.20 -0.92 13.60
C SER A 198 -3.82 -1.79 12.52
N CYS A 199 -3.39 -3.05 12.44
CA CYS A 199 -3.98 -4.02 11.52
C CYS A 199 -5.38 -4.46 11.99
N ASP A 200 -6.38 -3.64 11.69
CA ASP A 200 -7.79 -3.89 12.03
C ASP A 200 -8.47 -4.84 11.05
N GLY A 201 -7.95 -4.96 9.84
CA GLY A 201 -8.50 -5.84 8.83
C GLY A 201 -8.00 -5.57 7.43
N PHE A 202 -8.57 -6.29 6.47
CA PHE A 202 -8.31 -6.08 5.06
C PHE A 202 -9.45 -6.54 4.16
N HIS A 203 -9.49 -5.99 2.96
CA HIS A 203 -10.30 -6.51 1.86
C HIS A 203 -9.44 -7.37 0.95
N GLN A 204 -10.02 -8.40 0.36
CA GLN A 204 -9.32 -9.29 -0.57
C GLN A 204 -10.19 -9.56 -1.79
N TYR A 205 -9.58 -9.54 -2.97
CA TYR A 205 -10.18 -10.04 -4.20
C TYR A 205 -9.34 -11.19 -4.75
N ILE A 206 -10.01 -12.31 -5.03
CA ILE A 206 -9.41 -13.53 -5.60
C ILE A 206 -9.94 -13.69 -7.03
N PRO A 207 -9.14 -13.41 -8.08
CA PRO A 207 -9.61 -13.43 -9.46
C PRO A 207 -10.26 -14.76 -9.89
N LEU A 208 -9.65 -15.90 -9.55
CA LEU A 208 -10.13 -17.21 -10.00
C LEU A 208 -11.50 -17.60 -9.44
N THR A 209 -11.82 -17.18 -8.22
CA THR A 209 -13.14 -17.47 -7.62
C THR A 209 -14.11 -16.31 -7.82
N GLY A 210 -13.60 -15.14 -8.23
CA GLY A 210 -14.36 -13.90 -8.29
C GLY A 210 -14.75 -13.35 -6.91
N GLN A 211 -14.28 -13.93 -5.79
CA GLN A 211 -14.77 -13.55 -4.46
C GLN A 211 -14.18 -12.23 -3.98
N LEU A 212 -15.06 -11.37 -3.45
CA LEU A 212 -14.68 -10.20 -2.66
C LEU A 212 -14.90 -10.53 -1.18
N LEU A 213 -13.83 -10.50 -0.41
CA LEU A 213 -13.81 -10.84 1.00
C LEU A 213 -13.41 -9.63 1.84
N LYS A 214 -13.88 -9.60 3.08
CA LYS A 214 -13.45 -8.69 4.12
C LYS A 214 -13.09 -9.49 5.36
N TRP A 215 -11.86 -9.30 5.82
CA TRP A 215 -11.35 -9.81 7.07
C TRP A 215 -11.32 -8.68 8.09
N SER A 216 -11.95 -8.89 9.23
CA SER A 216 -11.97 -7.90 10.33
C SER A 216 -11.47 -8.54 11.61
N ARG A 217 -10.67 -7.79 12.35
CA ARG A 217 -10.12 -8.19 13.63
C ARG A 217 -10.96 -7.62 14.77
N SER A 218 -11.36 -8.50 15.69
CA SER A 218 -12.00 -8.16 16.95
C SER A 218 -11.21 -8.81 18.08
N GLY A 219 -10.35 -8.03 18.74
CA GLY A 219 -9.39 -8.54 19.72
C GLY A 219 -8.38 -9.51 19.09
N ALA A 220 -8.33 -10.75 19.58
CA ALA A 220 -7.47 -11.80 19.02
C ALA A 220 -8.11 -12.54 17.83
N ASN A 221 -9.41 -12.34 17.60
CA ASN A 221 -10.18 -13.14 16.65
C ASN A 221 -10.29 -12.45 15.29
N TRP A 222 -10.26 -13.27 14.24
CA TRP A 222 -10.52 -12.85 12.87
C TRP A 222 -11.89 -13.33 12.43
N GLN A 223 -12.62 -12.43 11.78
CA GLN A 223 -13.91 -12.73 11.17
C GLN A 223 -13.81 -12.46 9.66
N CYS A 224 -14.31 -13.41 8.88
CA CYS A 224 -14.34 -13.31 7.42
C CYS A 224 -15.77 -13.18 6.92
N GLU A 225 -16.00 -12.16 6.11
CA GLU A 225 -17.25 -11.90 5.41
C GLU A 225 -16.99 -11.88 3.89
N GLN A 226 -17.78 -12.61 3.13
CA GLN A 226 -17.88 -12.42 1.68
C GLN A 226 -18.79 -11.23 1.40
N THR A 227 -18.20 -10.13 0.92
CA THR A 227 -18.87 -8.85 0.63
C THR A 227 -19.38 -8.75 -0.80
N GLY A 228 -19.02 -9.71 -1.66
CA GLY A 228 -19.55 -9.80 -3.00
C GLY A 228 -18.88 -10.84 -3.88
N SER A 229 -19.19 -10.75 -5.17
CA SER A 229 -18.50 -11.49 -6.23
C SER A 229 -18.38 -10.65 -7.50
N VAL A 230 -17.27 -10.80 -8.21
CA VAL A 230 -17.00 -10.20 -9.51
C VAL A 230 -17.42 -11.19 -10.59
N ARG A 231 -18.24 -10.72 -11.52
CA ARG A 231 -18.62 -11.46 -12.74
C ARG A 231 -18.10 -10.71 -13.94
N TRP A 232 -17.13 -11.31 -14.62
CA TRP A 232 -16.62 -10.83 -15.89
C TRP A 232 -17.64 -11.15 -16.98
N SER A 233 -18.15 -10.11 -17.64
CA SER A 233 -19.01 -10.27 -18.81
C SER A 233 -18.19 -10.49 -20.07
N ASP A 234 -16.97 -9.92 -20.10
CA ASP A 234 -16.04 -10.02 -21.21
C ASP A 234 -14.61 -9.78 -20.69
N ALA A 235 -13.75 -10.78 -20.89
CA ALA A 235 -12.37 -10.76 -20.44
C ALA A 235 -11.50 -9.84 -21.33
N ASP A 236 -11.83 -9.72 -22.62
CA ASP A 236 -11.06 -8.95 -23.59
C ASP A 236 -11.29 -7.45 -23.41
N THR A 237 -12.55 -7.04 -23.22
CA THR A 237 -12.88 -5.64 -22.88
C THR A 237 -12.69 -5.32 -21.40
N ARG A 238 -12.30 -6.32 -20.59
CA ARG A 238 -12.16 -6.23 -19.13
C ARG A 238 -13.43 -5.65 -18.49
N THR A 239 -14.60 -5.98 -19.00
CA THR A 239 -15.87 -5.51 -18.45
C THR A 239 -16.35 -6.49 -17.39
N PHE A 240 -16.69 -5.97 -16.21
CA PHE A 240 -17.19 -6.78 -15.11
C PHE A 240 -18.30 -6.07 -14.35
N SER A 241 -19.04 -6.85 -13.58
CA SER A 241 -20.02 -6.37 -12.61
C SER A 241 -19.69 -6.91 -11.23
N VAL A 242 -19.99 -6.12 -10.20
CA VAL A 242 -19.88 -6.54 -8.81
C VAL A 242 -21.26 -6.85 -8.26
N GLN A 243 -21.49 -8.11 -7.91
CA GLN A 243 -22.68 -8.56 -7.21
C GLN A 243 -22.40 -8.48 -5.71
N LYS A 244 -22.99 -7.49 -5.03
CA LYS A 244 -22.87 -7.35 -3.57
C LYS A 244 -23.55 -8.52 -2.86
N ARG A 245 -22.90 -9.03 -1.82
CA ARG A 245 -23.43 -10.07 -0.93
C ARG A 245 -22.92 -9.78 0.48
N SER A 246 -23.61 -10.25 1.50
CA SER A 246 -23.07 -10.31 2.85
C SER A 246 -23.35 -11.70 3.38
N ALA A 247 -22.28 -12.48 3.57
CA ALA A 247 -22.35 -13.84 4.08
C ALA A 247 -21.04 -14.18 4.80
N PRO A 248 -21.03 -15.05 5.81
CA PRO A 248 -19.79 -15.62 6.34
C PRO A 248 -19.00 -16.30 5.21
N CYS A 249 -17.66 -16.26 5.29
CA CYS A 249 -16.83 -16.97 4.32
C CYS A 249 -17.01 -18.49 4.43
N GLU A 250 -17.08 -19.16 3.27
CA GLU A 250 -17.15 -20.61 3.19
C GLU A 250 -15.78 -21.19 3.58
N ARG A 251 -15.61 -21.48 4.88
CA ARG A 251 -14.43 -22.09 5.51
C ARG A 251 -13.16 -21.23 5.52
N SER A 252 -13.02 -20.38 6.53
CA SER A 252 -11.73 -20.16 7.22
C SER A 252 -11.92 -19.27 8.45
N ASN A 253 -11.35 -19.65 9.59
CA ASN A 253 -11.21 -18.81 10.78
C ASN A 253 -9.83 -18.12 10.84
N THR A 254 -9.03 -18.22 9.78
CA THR A 254 -7.65 -17.72 9.75
C THR A 254 -7.34 -17.05 8.41
N PRO A 255 -6.90 -15.78 8.43
CA PRO A 255 -6.48 -15.05 7.23
C PRO A 255 -5.17 -15.60 6.63
#